data_AF-S8DNY3-F1
#
_entry.id   AF-S8DNY3-F1
#
_cell.length_a   1.000
_cell.length_b   1.000
_cell.length_c   1.000
_cell.angle_alpha   90.00
_cell.angle_beta   90.00
_cell.angle_gamma   90.00
#
_symmetry.space_group_name_H-M   'P 1'
#
loop_
_entity.id
_entity.type
_entity.pdbx_description
1 polymer ?
#
loop_
_entity_poly.entity_id
_entity_poly.type
_entity_poly.pdbx_seq_one_letter_code
_entity_poly.pdbx_strand_id
1 'polypeptide(L)'
;AQEEFLKDVMQFLILRGHNRLIPQGGLVEFPDAILNAKRLDLFNLYREVVTRGGFHVGNGINWKGQVFSKMRNHTATNRMTGVGNTLKRHYETYLLEYELAHDDVDGECCLLCHSSAPGDWVNCGLCGEWAHFGCDRRPGLGAFKDYAKTDGLEYICPQCSTTSYKKKMQRTATVGGGGGYS
;
A
#
# COMPACT_ATOMS: atom_id res chain seq x y z
N ALA A 1 -0.54 16.32 10.72
CA ALA A 1 -0.92 15.25 11.66
C ALA A 1 -2.22 14.57 11.21
N GLN A 2 -2.54 13.36 11.67
CA GLN A 2 -3.76 12.62 11.24
C GLN A 2 -5.06 13.44 11.43
N GLU A 3 -5.16 14.18 12.53
CA GLU A 3 -6.35 15.00 12.82
C GLU A 3 -6.54 16.13 11.81
N GLU A 4 -5.45 16.82 11.44
CA GLU A 4 -5.46 17.91 10.46
C GLU A 4 -5.88 17.40 9.07
N PHE A 5 -5.35 16.25 8.65
CA PHE A 5 -5.75 15.59 7.41
C PHE A 5 -7.27 15.32 7.39
N LEU A 6 -7.82 14.77 8.47
CA LEU A 6 -9.26 14.47 8.52
C LEU A 6 -10.12 15.75 8.52
N LYS A 7 -9.68 16.82 9.20
CA LYS A 7 -10.36 18.12 9.14
C LYS A 7 -10.37 18.68 7.72
N ASP A 8 -9.24 18.58 7.03
CA ASP A 8 -9.11 19.07 5.66
C ASP A 8 -9.98 18.26 4.67
N VAL A 9 -9.96 16.93 4.75
CA VAL A 9 -10.86 16.06 3.97
C VAL A 9 -12.32 16.39 4.23
N MET A 10 -12.74 16.59 5.49
CA MET A 10 -14.11 16.98 5.81
C MET A 10 -14.48 18.31 5.16
N GLN A 11 -13.62 19.32 5.28
CA GLN A 11 -13.85 20.64 4.71
C GLN A 11 -13.93 20.57 3.18
N PHE A 12 -13.03 19.81 2.55
CA PHE A 12 -13.05 19.55 1.11
C PHE A 12 -14.37 18.92 0.67
N LEU A 13 -14.84 17.86 1.35
CA LEU A 13 -16.09 17.18 1.02
C LEU A 13 -17.30 18.11 1.16
N ILE A 14 -17.33 18.98 2.18
CA ILE A 14 -18.37 20.01 2.36
C ILE A 14 -18.37 20.98 1.16
N LEU A 15 -17.21 21.49 0.77
CA LEU A 15 -17.07 22.42 -0.36
C LEU A 15 -17.48 21.79 -1.70
N ARG A 16 -17.31 20.47 -1.84
CA ARG A 16 -17.73 19.69 -3.02
C ARG A 16 -19.20 19.27 -2.99
N GLY A 17 -19.94 19.62 -1.93
CA GLY A 17 -21.37 19.32 -1.79
C GLY A 17 -21.68 17.93 -1.20
N HIS A 18 -20.68 17.18 -0.76
CA HIS A 18 -20.82 15.82 -0.22
C HIS A 18 -21.22 15.80 1.26
N ASN A 19 -22.11 16.70 1.67
CA ASN A 19 -22.53 16.90 3.07
C ASN A 19 -23.07 15.62 3.74
N ARG A 20 -23.67 14.70 2.97
CA ARG A 20 -24.16 13.40 3.46
C ARG A 20 -23.06 12.48 4.02
N LEU A 21 -21.80 12.73 3.69
CA LEU A 21 -20.65 11.97 4.18
C LEU A 21 -20.12 12.51 5.51
N ILE A 22 -20.65 13.65 5.97
CA ILE A 22 -20.20 14.35 7.18
C ILE A 22 -21.22 14.11 8.30
N PRO A 23 -20.87 13.36 9.35
CA PRO A 23 -21.78 13.10 10.47
C PRO A 23 -21.97 14.33 11.35
N GLN A 24 -23.08 14.37 12.09
CA GLN A 24 -23.44 15.50 12.96
C GLN A 24 -22.43 15.70 14.10
N GLY A 25 -21.85 14.63 14.64
CA GLY A 25 -20.79 14.71 15.65
C GLY A 25 -19.42 15.18 15.11
N GLY A 26 -19.35 15.57 13.83
CA GLY A 26 -18.16 16.12 13.21
C GLY A 26 -16.99 15.14 13.22
N LEU A 27 -15.79 15.63 13.56
CA LEU A 27 -14.54 14.87 13.44
C LEU A 27 -14.49 13.59 14.28
N VAL A 28 -15.16 13.56 15.44
CA VAL A 28 -15.19 12.38 16.34
C VAL A 28 -15.94 11.22 15.69
N GLU A 29 -16.93 11.54 14.85
CA GLU A 29 -17.76 10.58 14.14
C GLU A 29 -17.32 10.36 12.70
N PHE A 30 -16.41 11.17 12.16
CA PHE A 30 -15.98 11.08 10.78
C PHE A 30 -14.85 10.04 10.57
N PRO A 31 -14.95 9.16 9.55
CA PRO A 31 -16.12 8.90 8.70
C PRO A 31 -17.17 8.01 9.38
N ASP A 32 -18.41 8.09 8.91
CA ASP A 32 -19.48 7.15 9.26
C ASP A 32 -19.39 5.86 8.43
N ALA A 33 -18.24 5.20 8.50
CA ALA A 33 -17.97 3.94 7.84
C ALA A 33 -17.22 3.01 8.78
N ILE A 34 -17.67 1.76 8.87
CA ILE A 34 -17.07 0.72 9.71
C ILE A 34 -16.41 -0.34 8.83
N LEU A 35 -15.14 -0.63 9.12
CA LEU A 35 -14.37 -1.71 8.51
C LEU A 35 -13.75 -2.59 9.59
N ASN A 36 -14.03 -3.89 9.55
CA ASN A 36 -13.58 -4.87 10.53
C ASN A 36 -13.89 -4.44 11.99
N ALA A 37 -15.16 -4.08 12.24
CA ALA A 37 -15.69 -3.61 13.53
C ALA A 37 -15.05 -2.34 14.11
N LYS A 38 -14.25 -1.61 13.34
CA LYS A 38 -13.67 -0.31 13.72
C LYS A 38 -14.02 0.77 12.71
N ARG A 39 -14.02 2.04 13.14
CA ARG A 39 -14.13 3.18 12.22
C ARG A 39 -13.06 3.09 11.13
N LEU A 40 -13.46 3.34 9.88
CA LEU A 40 -12.56 3.29 8.72
C LEU A 40 -11.41 4.28 8.89
N ASP A 41 -10.19 3.78 8.72
CA ASP A 41 -8.97 4.56 8.87
C ASP A 41 -8.58 5.30 7.58
N LEU A 42 -9.28 6.38 7.26
CA LEU A 42 -9.05 7.16 6.03
C LEU A 42 -7.61 7.66 5.88
N PHE A 43 -6.94 7.99 6.98
CA PHE A 43 -5.57 8.52 6.93
C PHE A 43 -4.57 7.50 6.41
N ASN A 44 -4.53 6.28 6.99
CA ASN A 44 -3.66 5.24 6.47
C ASN A 44 -4.13 4.72 5.11
N LEU A 45 -5.44 4.70 4.84
CA LEU A 45 -5.95 4.36 3.51
C LEU A 45 -5.41 5.34 2.44
N TYR A 46 -5.52 6.65 2.68
CA TYR A 46 -5.01 7.68 1.78
C TYR A 46 -3.50 7.56 1.62
N ARG A 47 -2.75 7.62 2.73
CA ARG A 47 -1.29 7.59 2.73
C ARG A 47 -0.74 6.38 1.98
N GLU A 48 -1.28 5.18 2.22
CA GLU A 48 -0.76 3.99 1.57
C GLU A 48 -1.13 3.92 0.07
N VAL A 49 -2.17 4.61 -0.39
CA VAL A 49 -2.52 4.64 -1.82
C VAL A 49 -1.74 5.73 -2.55
N VAL A 50 -1.60 6.93 -2.00
CA VAL A 50 -0.86 8.03 -2.66
C VAL A 50 0.64 7.75 -2.75
N THR A 51 1.24 7.16 -1.71
CA THR A 51 2.64 6.66 -1.76
C THR A 51 2.84 5.49 -2.72
N ARG A 52 1.73 5.01 -3.29
CA ARG A 52 1.66 3.91 -4.25
C ARG A 52 1.22 4.36 -5.63
N GLY A 53 1.38 5.64 -5.95
CA GLY A 53 1.03 6.21 -7.24
C GLY A 53 -0.46 6.53 -7.39
N GLY A 54 -1.21 6.58 -6.30
CA GLY A 54 -2.61 7.00 -6.30
C GLY A 54 -3.59 5.92 -6.78
N PHE A 55 -4.86 6.29 -6.80
CA PHE A 55 -5.97 5.36 -7.04
C PHE A 55 -5.92 4.72 -8.44
N HIS A 56 -5.39 5.44 -9.44
CA HIS A 56 -5.37 5.00 -10.83
C HIS A 56 -4.55 3.71 -11.05
N VAL A 57 -3.61 3.39 -10.15
CA VAL A 57 -2.83 2.14 -10.21
C VAL A 57 -3.73 0.91 -10.04
N GLY A 58 -4.88 1.07 -9.37
CA GLY A 58 -5.95 0.08 -9.34
C GLY A 58 -5.49 -1.28 -8.82
N ASN A 59 -5.45 -2.29 -9.70
CA ASN A 59 -5.05 -3.65 -9.32
C ASN A 59 -3.53 -3.83 -9.14
N GLY A 60 -2.70 -2.86 -9.54
CA GLY A 60 -1.26 -2.89 -9.24
C GLY A 60 -0.96 -2.72 -7.74
N ILE A 61 -1.90 -2.17 -6.98
CA ILE A 61 -1.81 -2.05 -5.52
C ILE A 61 -2.31 -3.35 -4.87
N ASN A 62 -1.53 -3.95 -3.98
CA ASN A 62 -2.01 -5.04 -3.13
C ASN A 62 -2.82 -4.49 -1.94
N TRP A 63 -4.10 -4.20 -2.18
CA TRP A 63 -5.02 -3.56 -1.22
C TRP A 63 -5.15 -4.31 0.11
N LYS A 64 -5.05 -5.64 0.12
CA LYS A 64 -5.15 -6.44 1.35
C LYS A 64 -3.80 -6.57 2.04
N GLY A 65 -2.78 -7.01 1.32
CA GLY A 65 -1.47 -7.33 1.88
C GLY A 65 -0.65 -6.10 2.27
N GLN A 66 -0.82 -4.98 1.56
CA GLN A 66 0.01 -3.78 1.73
C GLN A 66 -0.75 -2.57 2.27
N VAL A 67 -1.99 -2.34 1.83
CA VAL A 67 -2.80 -1.20 2.34
C VAL A 67 -3.49 -1.58 3.64
N PHE A 68 -4.38 -2.59 3.61
CA PHE A 68 -5.15 -2.98 4.79
C PHE A 68 -4.26 -3.35 5.97
N SER A 69 -3.16 -4.07 5.75
CA SER A 69 -2.21 -4.48 6.81
C SER A 69 -1.59 -3.31 7.59
N LYS A 70 -1.60 -2.10 7.03
CA LYS A 70 -1.08 -0.86 7.67
C LYS A 70 -2.18 -0.02 8.32
N MET A 71 -3.45 -0.35 8.11
CA MET A 71 -4.59 0.37 8.68
C MET A 71 -4.91 -0.11 10.10
N ARG A 72 -5.44 0.78 10.95
CA ARG A 72 -5.93 0.42 12.30
C ARG A 72 -7.06 -0.63 12.29
N ASN A 73 -7.73 -0.78 11.15
CA ASN A 73 -8.77 -1.78 10.91
C ASN A 73 -8.22 -3.21 10.82
N HIS A 74 -6.93 -3.42 10.54
CA HIS A 74 -6.38 -4.76 10.42
C HIS A 74 -6.18 -5.46 11.77
N THR A 75 -6.43 -6.76 11.78
CA THR A 75 -6.11 -7.68 12.88
C THR A 75 -5.49 -8.95 12.31
N ALA A 76 -4.57 -9.59 13.05
CA ALA A 76 -3.90 -10.81 12.58
C ALA A 76 -4.87 -11.98 12.30
N THR A 77 -6.03 -11.98 12.96
CA THR A 77 -7.09 -12.99 12.80
C THR A 77 -8.24 -12.53 11.92
N ASN A 78 -8.07 -11.45 11.14
CA ASN A 78 -9.13 -10.95 10.26
C ASN A 78 -9.58 -12.02 9.25
N ARG A 79 -10.89 -12.11 9.02
CA ARG A 79 -11.48 -13.09 8.08
C ARG A 79 -12.09 -12.41 6.85
N MET A 80 -11.71 -11.16 6.56
CA MET A 80 -12.30 -10.41 5.46
C MET A 80 -11.70 -10.85 4.12
N THR A 81 -12.45 -11.64 3.37
CA THR A 81 -12.04 -12.14 2.04
C THR A 81 -12.24 -11.13 0.90
N GLY A 82 -13.02 -10.06 1.14
CA GLY A 82 -13.35 -9.00 0.15
C GLY A 82 -12.81 -7.60 0.49
N VAL A 83 -11.89 -7.48 1.45
CA VAL A 83 -11.48 -6.17 1.99
C VAL A 83 -10.92 -5.22 0.93
N GLY A 84 -10.18 -5.72 -0.06
CA GLY A 84 -9.61 -4.88 -1.11
C GLY A 84 -10.67 -4.13 -1.93
N ASN A 85 -11.76 -4.81 -2.31
CA ASN A 85 -12.86 -4.18 -3.05
C ASN A 85 -13.61 -3.16 -2.18
N THR A 86 -13.79 -3.47 -0.89
CA THR A 86 -14.40 -2.52 0.06
C THR A 86 -13.54 -1.27 0.22
N LEU A 87 -12.21 -1.42 0.32
CA LEU A 87 -11.28 -0.30 0.42
C LEU A 87 -11.30 0.58 -0.84
N LYS A 88 -11.31 -0.01 -2.03
CA LYS A 88 -11.45 0.75 -3.30
C LYS A 88 -12.71 1.61 -3.30
N ARG A 89 -13.86 1.02 -2.96
CA ARG A 89 -15.14 1.76 -2.91
C ARG A 89 -15.11 2.91 -1.91
N HIS A 90 -14.52 2.68 -0.73
CA HIS A 90 -14.36 3.75 0.25
C HIS A 90 -13.41 4.84 -0.23
N TYR A 91 -12.33 4.46 -0.92
CA TYR A 91 -11.42 5.42 -1.53
C TYR A 91 -12.15 6.31 -2.54
N GLU A 92 -12.90 5.70 -3.47
CA GLU A 92 -13.73 6.43 -4.44
C GLU A 92 -14.70 7.40 -3.77
N THR A 93 -15.30 6.97 -2.65
CA THR A 93 -16.33 7.75 -1.94
C THR A 93 -15.76 8.94 -1.16
N TYR A 94 -14.62 8.76 -0.48
CA TYR A 94 -14.10 9.74 0.47
C TYR A 94 -12.86 10.49 -0.02
N LEU A 95 -12.06 9.87 -0.90
CA LEU A 95 -10.67 10.27 -1.11
C LEU A 95 -10.32 10.50 -2.58
N LEU A 96 -11.03 9.94 -3.56
CA LEU A 96 -10.62 10.08 -4.97
C LEU A 96 -10.69 11.54 -5.46
N GLU A 97 -11.79 12.24 -5.21
CA GLU A 97 -11.87 13.67 -5.57
C GLU A 97 -10.86 14.51 -4.80
N TYR A 98 -10.55 14.11 -3.56
CA TYR A 98 -9.54 14.77 -2.73
C TYR A 98 -8.15 14.56 -3.33
N GLU A 99 -7.76 13.32 -3.63
CA GLU A 99 -6.49 12.97 -4.30
C GLU A 99 -6.31 13.79 -5.59
N LEU A 100 -7.32 13.83 -6.46
CA LEU A 100 -7.25 14.55 -7.74
C LEU A 100 -7.13 16.08 -7.58
N ALA A 101 -7.47 16.61 -6.41
CA ALA A 101 -7.37 18.04 -6.10
C ALA A 101 -6.06 18.42 -5.39
N HIS A 102 -5.21 17.44 -5.04
CA HIS A 102 -3.96 17.62 -4.30
C HIS A 102 -2.79 17.01 -5.08
N ASP A 103 -1.61 17.60 -4.93
CA ASP A 103 -0.37 17.10 -5.56
C ASP A 103 0.40 16.16 -4.61
N ASP A 104 -0.35 15.24 -3.98
CA ASP A 104 0.16 14.33 -2.94
C ASP A 104 0.57 12.95 -3.49
N VAL A 105 0.29 12.69 -4.77
CA VAL A 105 0.63 11.42 -5.41
C VAL A 105 2.11 11.44 -5.74
N ASP A 106 2.88 10.58 -5.07
CA ASP A 106 4.29 10.40 -5.38
C ASP A 106 4.42 9.92 -6.83
N GLY A 107 4.91 10.80 -7.70
CA GLY A 107 5.21 10.51 -9.10
C GLY A 107 6.42 9.61 -9.21
N GLU A 108 6.30 8.36 -8.78
CA GLU A 108 7.45 7.47 -8.67
C GLU A 108 7.90 6.99 -10.06
N CYS A 109 9.20 7.16 -10.31
CA CYS A 109 9.87 6.57 -11.45
C CYS A 109 10.20 5.11 -11.14
N CYS A 110 10.10 4.21 -12.13
CA CYS A 110 10.54 2.84 -11.93
C CYS A 110 12.02 2.80 -11.48
N LEU A 111 12.32 2.12 -10.38
CA LEU A 111 13.66 2.00 -9.79
C LEU A 111 14.70 1.36 -10.74
N LEU A 112 14.26 0.76 -11.85
CA LEU A 112 15.12 0.08 -12.83
C LEU A 112 15.37 0.92 -14.08
N CYS A 113 14.37 1.65 -14.58
CA CYS A 113 14.48 2.42 -15.82
C CYS A 113 14.36 3.94 -15.62
N HIS A 114 14.09 4.38 -14.38
CA HIS A 114 13.87 5.76 -13.98
C HIS A 114 12.81 6.51 -14.79
N SER A 115 11.84 5.78 -15.33
CA SER A 115 10.73 6.31 -16.11
C SER A 115 9.40 6.10 -15.40
N SER A 116 8.51 7.08 -15.50
CA SER A 116 7.10 7.00 -15.07
C SER A 116 6.18 6.50 -16.18
N ALA A 117 6.71 5.79 -17.18
CA ALA A 117 5.93 5.28 -18.28
C ALA A 117 4.75 4.39 -17.79
N PRO A 118 3.60 4.39 -18.47
CA PRO A 118 2.51 3.46 -18.17
C PRO A 118 2.95 2.00 -18.30
N GLY A 119 2.34 1.09 -17.53
CA GLY A 119 2.62 -0.34 -17.61
C GLY A 119 2.12 -1.12 -16.40
N ASP A 120 2.51 -2.38 -16.30
CA ASP A 120 2.33 -3.17 -15.08
C ASP A 120 3.39 -2.78 -14.06
N TRP A 121 2.95 -2.35 -12.88
CA TRP A 121 3.83 -1.90 -11.80
C TRP A 121 3.75 -2.85 -10.62
N VAL A 122 4.89 -3.11 -10.00
CA VAL A 122 5.00 -3.89 -8.76
C VAL A 122 5.79 -3.11 -7.73
N ASN A 123 5.37 -3.23 -6.47
CA ASN A 123 5.99 -2.57 -5.33
C ASN A 123 6.86 -3.56 -4.55
N CYS A 124 8.08 -3.17 -4.21
CA CYS A 124 9.00 -4.00 -3.46
C CYS A 124 8.56 -4.15 -1.99
N GLY A 125 8.33 -5.39 -1.53
CA GLY A 125 7.91 -5.66 -0.14
C GLY A 125 8.92 -5.26 0.94
N LEU A 126 10.19 -5.02 0.57
CA LEU A 126 11.25 -4.62 1.52
C LEU A 126 11.49 -3.11 1.57
N CYS A 127 11.66 -2.44 0.42
CA CYS A 127 11.95 -1.00 0.39
C CYS A 127 10.75 -0.13 0.06
N GLY A 128 9.65 -0.70 -0.42
CA GLY A 128 8.48 0.08 -0.85
C GLY A 128 8.68 0.83 -2.17
N GLU A 129 9.79 0.63 -2.87
CA GLU A 129 10.06 1.25 -4.18
C GLU A 129 9.33 0.55 -5.32
N TRP A 130 9.04 1.30 -6.37
CA TRP A 130 8.29 0.85 -7.53
C TRP A 130 9.17 0.37 -8.68
N ALA A 131 8.75 -0.71 -9.33
CA ALA A 131 9.33 -1.15 -10.58
C ALA A 131 8.25 -1.50 -11.59
N HIS A 132 8.47 -1.20 -12.87
CA HIS A 132 7.73 -1.90 -13.92
C HIS A 132 8.04 -3.38 -13.82
N PHE A 133 7.00 -4.19 -13.86
CA PHE A 133 7.14 -5.64 -13.86
C PHE A 133 8.01 -6.11 -15.04
N GLY A 134 7.81 -5.51 -16.22
CA GLY A 134 8.61 -5.83 -17.42
C GLY A 134 10.06 -5.34 -17.40
N CYS A 135 10.43 -4.46 -16.47
CA CYS A 135 11.82 -4.01 -16.32
C CYS A 135 12.68 -5.01 -15.53
N ASP A 136 12.08 -5.88 -14.70
CA ASP A 136 12.80 -6.94 -14.01
C ASP A 136 12.86 -8.20 -14.88
N ARG A 137 14.04 -8.44 -15.46
CA ARG A 137 14.30 -9.57 -16.37
C ARG A 137 14.91 -10.79 -15.67
N ARG A 138 14.90 -10.84 -14.33
CA ARG A 138 15.43 -11.99 -13.61
C ARG A 138 14.59 -13.24 -13.89
N PRO A 139 15.22 -14.41 -14.11
CA PRO A 139 14.49 -15.67 -14.25
C PRO A 139 13.81 -16.05 -12.92
N GLY A 140 12.69 -16.78 -13.01
CA GLY A 140 11.98 -17.32 -11.83
C GLY A 140 10.94 -16.38 -11.19
N LEU A 141 10.67 -15.21 -11.78
CA LEU A 141 9.50 -14.41 -11.42
C LEU A 141 8.21 -15.10 -11.87
N GLY A 142 7.15 -14.99 -11.07
CA GLY A 142 5.81 -15.44 -11.45
C GLY A 142 5.20 -14.57 -12.55
N ALA A 143 3.94 -14.80 -12.95
CA ALA A 143 3.26 -13.85 -13.82
C ALA A 143 2.80 -12.61 -13.03
N PHE A 144 2.63 -11.45 -13.67
CA PHE A 144 2.15 -10.23 -12.98
C PHE A 144 0.89 -10.46 -12.13
N LYS A 145 -0.08 -11.24 -12.66
CA LYS A 145 -1.30 -11.64 -11.96
C LYS A 145 -1.06 -12.36 -10.63
N ASP A 146 0.07 -13.04 -10.47
CA ASP A 146 0.43 -13.74 -9.24
C ASP A 146 0.84 -12.79 -8.14
N TYR A 147 1.36 -11.60 -8.48
CA TYR A 147 1.70 -10.52 -7.54
C TYR A 147 0.49 -9.61 -7.27
N ALA A 148 -0.32 -9.31 -8.30
CA ALA A 148 -1.44 -8.37 -8.22
C ALA A 148 -2.70 -8.94 -7.51
N LYS A 149 -2.82 -10.26 -7.36
CA LYS A 149 -3.98 -10.89 -6.71
C LYS A 149 -3.98 -10.69 -5.19
N THR A 150 -5.16 -10.80 -4.59
CA THR A 150 -5.33 -10.88 -3.14
C THR A 150 -4.53 -12.07 -2.59
N ASP A 151 -3.68 -11.83 -1.59
CA ASP A 151 -2.69 -12.80 -1.07
C ASP A 151 -1.70 -13.30 -2.14
N GLY A 152 -1.38 -12.42 -3.11
CA GLY A 152 -0.40 -12.65 -4.16
C GLY A 152 1.04 -12.78 -3.65
N LEU A 153 1.94 -13.20 -4.54
CA LEU A 153 3.37 -13.30 -4.28
C LEU A 153 3.92 -11.93 -3.86
N GLU A 154 4.88 -11.96 -2.92
CA GLU A 154 5.64 -10.78 -2.57
C GLU A 154 6.72 -10.53 -3.63
N TYR A 155 6.74 -9.32 -4.19
CA TYR A 155 7.82 -8.89 -5.09
C TYR A 155 8.95 -8.27 -4.27
N ILE A 156 10.18 -8.77 -4.45
CA ILE A 156 11.39 -8.18 -3.87
C ILE A 156 12.28 -7.71 -5.02
N CYS A 157 12.54 -6.39 -5.11
CA CYS A 157 13.33 -5.81 -6.19
C CYS A 157 14.77 -6.36 -6.26
N PRO A 158 15.47 -6.22 -7.39
CA PRO A 158 16.83 -6.72 -7.55
C PRO A 158 17.81 -6.21 -6.47
N GLN A 159 17.71 -4.94 -6.09
CA GLN A 159 18.59 -4.32 -5.08
C GLN A 159 18.37 -4.91 -3.68
N CYS A 160 17.11 -5.11 -3.28
CA CYS A 160 16.79 -5.72 -1.99
C CYS A 160 17.08 -7.22 -1.96
N SER A 161 16.95 -7.91 -3.09
CA SER A 161 17.22 -9.34 -3.20
C SER A 161 18.70 -9.66 -2.98
N THR A 162 19.61 -8.92 -3.62
CA THR A 162 21.06 -9.10 -3.42
C THR A 162 21.51 -8.75 -2.00
N THR A 163 20.94 -7.68 -1.43
CA THR A 163 21.25 -7.23 -0.06
C THR A 163 20.77 -8.23 1.00
N SER A 164 19.56 -8.80 0.81
CA SER A 164 19.01 -9.82 1.70
C SER A 164 19.78 -11.14 1.61
N TYR A 165 20.25 -11.52 0.42
CA TYR A 165 21.09 -12.70 0.22
C TYR A 165 22.42 -12.59 0.99
N LYS A 166 23.09 -11.43 0.93
CA LYS A 166 24.33 -11.18 1.68
C LYS A 166 24.13 -11.31 3.20
N LYS A 167 23.03 -10.76 3.76
CA LYS A 167 22.69 -10.91 5.18
C LYS A 167 22.42 -12.37 5.59
N LYS A 168 21.77 -13.16 4.72
CA LYS A 168 21.49 -14.58 4.99
C LYS A 168 22.77 -15.42 4.99
N MET A 169 23.69 -15.15 4.05
CA MET A 169 24.96 -15.86 3.94
C MET A 169 25.91 -15.58 5.12
N GLN A 170 25.92 -14.33 5.62
CA GLN A 170 26.69 -13.96 6.82
C GLN A 170 26.15 -14.64 8.10
N ARG A 171 24.83 -14.76 8.26
CA ARG A 171 24.22 -15.47 9.39
C ARG A 171 24.52 -16.98 9.40
N THR A 172 24.59 -17.61 8.23
CA THR A 172 24.99 -19.02 8.12
C THR A 172 26.49 -19.24 8.35
N ALA A 173 27.33 -18.26 8.03
CA ALA A 173 28.76 -18.31 8.32
C ALA A 173 29.07 -18.19 9.83
N THR A 174 28.27 -17.44 10.59
CA THR A 174 28.46 -17.27 12.04
C THR A 174 27.99 -18.46 12.89
N VAL A 175 27.17 -19.37 12.34
CA VAL A 175 26.68 -20.57 13.07
C VAL A 175 27.51 -21.83 12.75
N GLY A 176 28.39 -21.79 11.75
CA GLY A 176 29.22 -22.93 11.32
C GLY A 176 30.65 -22.98 11.86
N GLY A 177 31.05 -22.06 12.74
CA GLY A 177 32.43 -21.94 13.25
C GLY A 177 32.55 -22.32 14.72
N GLY A 178 32.31 -23.59 15.07
CA GLY A 178 32.42 -24.09 16.44
C GLY A 178 32.75 -25.58 16.48
N GLY A 179 33.87 -25.97 15.86
CA GLY A 179 34.40 -27.33 15.92
C GLY A 179 35.92 -27.32 16.01
N GLY A 180 36.46 -27.89 17.10
CA GLY A 180 37.88 -27.90 17.50
C GLY A 180 38.15 -26.73 18.45
N TYR A 181 38.73 -26.89 19.64
CA TYR A 181 39.89 -27.72 20.02
C TYR A 181 39.90 -27.97 21.54
N SER A 182 40.61 -29.05 21.92
CA SER A 182 41.03 -29.51 23.26
C SER A 182 40.05 -30.35 24.06
#